data_AF-A0A4Q3STX6-F1
#
_entry.id   AF-A0A4Q3STX6-F1
#
_cell.length_a   1.000
_cell.length_b   1.000
_cell.length_c   1.000
_cell.angle_alpha   90.00
_cell.angle_beta   90.00
_cell.angle_gamma   90.00
#
_symmetry.space_group_name_H-M   'P 1'
#
loop_
_entity.id
_entity.type
_entity.pdbx_description
1 polymer ?
#
loop_
_entity_poly.entity_id
_entity_poly.type
_entity_poly.pdbx_seq_one_letter_code
_entity_poly.pdbx_strand_id
1 'polypeptide(L)' 'MYRKLSELSFVIGLFFVIVSVILIINGFVSGADDSKLTIYSATVFLIFGLLMLVTKNKDSEQD' A
#
# COMPACT_ATOMS: atom_id res chain seq x y z
N MET A 1 -18.65 16.08 -2.13
CA MET A 1 -18.20 14.80 -2.76
C MET A 1 -16.74 14.49 -2.47
N TYR A 2 -15.87 15.50 -2.28
CA TYR A 2 -14.44 15.36 -1.95
C TYR A 2 -14.11 14.54 -0.68
N ARG A 3 -14.90 14.64 0.40
CA ARG A 3 -14.72 13.80 1.61
C ARG A 3 -14.81 12.29 1.31
N LYS A 4 -15.72 11.88 0.40
CA LYS A 4 -15.87 10.48 0.00
C LYS A 4 -14.69 9.98 -0.85
N LEU A 5 -14.08 10.86 -1.66
CA LEU A 5 -12.87 10.54 -2.43
C LEU A 5 -11.65 10.34 -1.52
N SER A 6 -11.54 11.13 -0.44
CA SER A 6 -10.47 10.98 0.57
C SER A 6 -10.61 9.67 1.36
N GLU A 7 -11.83 9.32 1.79
CA GLU A 7 -12.12 8.02 2.42
C GLU A 7 -11.84 6.83 1.49
N LEU A 8 -12.26 6.92 0.23
CA LEU A 8 -12.04 5.88 -0.77
C LEU A 8 -10.54 5.68 -1.04
N SER A 9 -9.78 6.78 -1.19
CA SER A 9 -8.32 6.74 -1.41
C SER A 9 -7.58 6.11 -0.23
N PHE A 10 -8.04 6.36 1.00
CA PHE A 10 -7.48 5.72 2.19
C PHE A 10 -7.74 4.22 2.25
N VAL A 11 -8.97 3.77 1.96
CA VAL A 11 -9.28 2.34 1.92
C VAL A 11 -8.45 1.64 0.84
N ILE A 12 -8.28 2.27 -0.32
CA ILE A 12 -7.41 1.77 -1.40
C ILE A 12 -5.94 1.71 -0.95
N GLY A 13 -5.43 2.74 -0.27
CA GLY A 13 -4.08 2.75 0.28
C GLY A 13 -3.85 1.64 1.29
N LEU A 14 -4.78 1.47 2.24
CA LEU A 14 -4.73 0.41 3.25
C LEU A 14 -4.71 -0.98 2.61
N PHE A 15 -5.53 -1.20 1.57
CA PHE A 15 -5.56 -2.44 0.82
C PHE A 15 -4.20 -2.75 0.17
N PHE A 16 -3.58 -1.76 -0.49
CA PHE A 16 -2.26 -1.93 -1.10
C PHE A 16 -1.15 -2.24 -0.08
N VAL A 17 -1.21 -1.64 1.11
CA VAL A 17 -0.28 -1.96 2.22
C VAL A 17 -0.44 -3.42 2.65
N ILE A 18 -1.68 -3.89 2.86
CA ILE A 18 -1.94 -5.28 3.27
C ILE A 18 -1.45 -6.27 2.22
N VAL A 19 -1.75 -6.03 0.94
CA VAL A 19 -1.30 -6.87 -0.18
C VAL A 19 0.23 -6.89 -0.28
N SER A 20 0.88 -5.75 -0.09
CA SER A 20 2.35 -5.67 -0.08
C SER A 20 2.96 -6.53 1.04
N VAL A 21 2.43 -6.46 2.25
CA VAL A 21 2.90 -7.30 3.38
C VAL A 21 2.76 -8.79 3.06
N ILE A 22 1.63 -9.19 2.47
CA ILE A 22 1.40 -10.58 2.03
C ILE A 22 2.43 -10.99 0.96
N LEU A 23 2.72 -10.14 -0.02
CA LEU A 23 3.71 -10.41 -1.06
C LEU A 23 5.13 -10.50 -0.52
N ILE A 24 5.50 -9.65 0.46
CA ILE A 24 6.79 -9.74 1.15
C ILE A 24 6.90 -11.09 1.84
N ILE A 25 5.91 -11.46 2.65
CA ILE A 25 5.91 -12.75 3.36
C ILE A 25 5.99 -13.92 2.36
N ASN A 26 5.22 -13.86 1.26
CA ASN A 26 5.25 -14.89 0.23
C ASN A 26 6.62 -14.99 -0.45
N GLY A 27 7.25 -13.87 -0.77
CA GLY A 27 8.60 -13.82 -1.35
C GLY A 27 9.69 -14.38 -0.42
N PHE A 28 9.50 -14.31 0.90
CA PHE A 28 10.38 -14.92 1.90
C PHE A 28 10.12 -16.42 2.10
N VAL A 29 8.85 -16.87 2.00
CA VAL A 29 8.47 -18.28 2.20
C VAL A 29 8.72 -19.15 0.97
N SER A 30 8.53 -18.63 -0.24
CA SER A 30 8.54 -19.44 -1.48
C SER A 30 9.93 -19.79 -2.02
N GLY A 31 11.02 -19.32 -1.42
CA GLY A 31 12.38 -19.60 -1.90
C GLY A 31 12.74 -18.80 -3.17
N ALA A 32 13.98 -18.35 -3.25
CA ALA A 32 14.46 -17.18 -4.01
C ALA A 32 14.36 -17.22 -5.56
N ASP A 33 13.82 -18.27 -6.19
CA ASP A 33 13.96 -18.47 -7.63
C ASP A 33 12.98 -17.63 -8.50
N ASP A 34 11.81 -17.24 -7.96
CA ASP A 34 10.87 -16.31 -8.62
C ASP A 34 10.64 -15.01 -7.81
N SER A 35 11.36 -14.85 -6.70
CA SER A 35 11.08 -13.82 -5.68
C SER A 35 11.41 -12.39 -6.11
N LYS A 36 12.18 -12.17 -7.18
CA LYS A 36 12.57 -10.80 -7.60
C LYS A 36 11.37 -9.97 -8.04
N LEU A 37 10.46 -10.56 -8.81
CA LEU A 37 9.26 -9.86 -9.28
C LEU A 37 8.29 -9.59 -8.12
N THR A 38 8.14 -10.57 -7.23
CA THR A 38 7.29 -10.49 -6.03
C THR A 38 7.77 -9.42 -5.06
N ILE A 39 9.07 -9.33 -4.80
CA ILE A 39 9.64 -8.33 -3.88
C ILE A 39 9.61 -6.92 -4.50
N TYR A 40 9.87 -6.79 -5.80
CA TYR A 40 9.82 -5.49 -6.48
C TYR A 40 8.39 -4.92 -6.50
N SER A 41 7.41 -5.74 -6.89
CA SER A 41 6.00 -5.35 -6.87
C SER A 41 5.49 -5.06 -5.46
N ALA A 42 5.89 -5.86 -4.46
CA ALA A 42 5.57 -5.58 -3.07
C ALA A 42 6.12 -4.22 -2.61
N THR A 43 7.36 -3.88 -2.98
CA THR A 43 7.99 -2.60 -2.63
C THR A 43 7.25 -1.42 -3.24
N VAL A 44 6.86 -1.51 -4.51
CA VAL A 44 6.09 -0.45 -5.19
C VAL A 44 4.70 -0.28 -4.55
N PHE A 45 4.00 -1.38 -4.25
CA PHE A 45 2.71 -1.32 -3.57
C PHE A 45 2.81 -0.80 -2.14
N LEU A 46 3.91 -1.08 -1.44
CA LEU A 46 4.17 -0.55 -0.10
C LEU A 46 4.29 0.97 -0.13
N ILE A 47 5.14 1.49 -1.02
CA ILE A 47 5.38 2.93 -1.17
C ILE A 47 4.09 3.64 -1.60
N PHE A 48 3.38 3.09 -2.58
CA PHE A 48 2.13 3.66 -3.07
C PHE A 48 1.03 3.65 -2.00
N GLY A 49 0.88 2.54 -1.28
CA GLY A 49 -0.07 2.41 -0.18
C GLY A 49 0.21 3.38 0.96
N LEU A 50 1.49 3.55 1.35
CA LEU A 50 1.91 4.53 2.35
C LEU A 50 1.64 5.97 1.91
N LEU A 51 1.94 6.33 0.66
CA LEU A 51 1.66 7.67 0.12
C LEU A 51 0.16 7.99 0.16
N MET A 52 -0.69 7.05 -0.23
CA MET A 52 -2.15 7.17 -0.15
C MET A 52 -2.63 7.37 1.30
N LEU A 53 -2.04 6.62 2.25
CA LEU A 53 -2.40 6.69 3.66
C LEU A 53 -2.01 8.03 4.29
N VAL A 54 -0.82 8.55 3.95
CA VAL A 54 -0.32 9.87 4.38
C VAL A 54 -1.13 11.01 3.76
N THR A 55 -1.60 10.86 2.52
CA THR A 55 -2.39 11.90 1.84
C THR A 55 -3.71 12.20 2.57
N LYS A 56 -4.35 11.21 3.21
CA LYS A 56 -5.56 11.47 4.03
C LYS A 56 -5.27 12.32 5.28
N ASN A 57 -4.11 12.14 5.92
CA ASN A 57 -3.79 12.87 7.15
C ASN A 57 -3.63 14.37 6.90
N LYS A 58 -3.17 14.78 5.71
CA LYS A 58 -3.05 16.20 5.33
C LYS A 58 -4.40 16.90 5.17
N ASP A 59 -5.45 16.18 4.78
CA ASP A 59 -6.80 16.75 4.70
C ASP A 59 -7.45 16.91 6.09
N SER A 60 -6.91 16.24 7.12
CA SER A 60 -7.45 16.22 8.49
C SER A 60 -6.80 17.27 9.41
N GLU A 61 -5.74 17.95 8.95
CA GLU A 61 -4.97 18.93 9.73
C GLU A 61 -5.29 20.40 9.33
N GLN A 62 -6.33 20.60 8.52
CA GLN A 62 -6.86 21.91 8.13
C GLN A 62 -8.29 22.20 8.64
N ASP A 63 -8.81 21.40 9.58
CA ASP A 63 -10.03 21.70 10.34
C ASP A 63 -9.70 22.07 11.80
#